data_AF-A0A8J4TAV8-F1
#
_entry.id   AF-A0A8J4TAV8-F1
#
_cell.length_a   1.000
_cell.length_b   1.000
_cell.length_c   1.000
_cell.angle_alpha   90.00
_cell.angle_beta   90.00
_cell.angle_gamma   90.00
#
_symmetry.space_group_name_H-M   'P 1'
#
loop_
_entity.id
_entity.type
_entity.pdbx_description
1 polymer ?
#
loop_
_entity_poly.entity_id
_entity_poly.type
_entity_poly.pdbx_seq_one_letter_code
_entity_poly.pdbx_strand_id
1 'polypeptide(L)'
;GTKVTNNIQTCGAPDLCVNGSLNMGTVKVTTNTKCCSTDLCNTQKLPELPQQPPNGRSCYTCSDSSCSGTVSCTGNETRCINAT
;
A
#
# COMPACT_ATOMS: atom_id res chain seq x y z
N GLY A 1 -8.37 -6.24 12.82
CA GLY A 1 -8.56 -6.30 11.36
C GLY A 1 -8.02 -7.62 10.84
N THR A 2 -8.68 -8.21 9.84
CA THR A 2 -8.21 -9.43 9.19
C THR A 2 -7.12 -9.09 8.19
N LYS A 3 -6.02 -9.83 8.23
CA LYS A 3 -4.90 -9.67 7.30
C LYS A 3 -5.04 -10.65 6.14
N VAL A 4 -4.99 -10.16 4.91
CA VAL A 4 -5.06 -10.96 3.69
C VAL A 4 -3.81 -10.68 2.84
N THR A 5 -3.12 -11.74 2.42
CA THR A 5 -1.90 -11.63 1.60
C THR A 5 -2.14 -12.30 0.25
N ASN A 6 -2.01 -11.53 -0.83
CA ASN A 6 -2.16 -12.02 -2.21
C ASN A 6 -0.82 -11.94 -2.95
N ASN A 7 -0.56 -12.90 -3.84
CA ASN A 7 0.56 -12.85 -4.78
C ASN A 7 0.01 -12.83 -6.20
N ILE A 8 0.36 -11.80 -6.96
CA ILE A 8 -0.16 -11.57 -8.30
C ILE A 8 1.02 -11.50 -9.26
N GLN A 9 0.93 -12.24 -10.35
CA GLN A 9 1.88 -12.22 -11.46
C GLN A 9 1.15 -11.69 -12.69
N THR A 10 1.61 -10.56 -13.22
CA THR A 10 1.02 -9.91 -14.39
C THR A 10 2.06 -9.09 -15.13
N CYS A 11 1.77 -8.76 -16.39
CA CYS A 11 2.47 -7.71 -17.12
C CYS A 11 1.91 -6.34 -16.72
N GLY A 12 2.73 -5.28 -16.83
CA GLY A 12 2.32 -3.93 -16.49
C GLY A 12 3.30 -2.88 -16.99
N ALA A 13 2.88 -1.61 -16.97
CA ALA A 13 3.75 -0.49 -17.29
C ALA A 13 4.86 -0.34 -16.22
N PRO A 14 6.06 0.15 -16.58
CA PRO A 14 7.15 0.38 -15.64
C PRO A 14 6.77 1.29 -14.46
N ASP A 15 5.85 2.24 -14.66
CA ASP A 15 5.39 3.17 -13.63
C ASP A 15 4.62 2.48 -12.50
N LEU A 16 4.07 1.28 -12.75
CA LEU A 16 3.43 0.46 -11.72
C LEU A 16 4.46 -0.31 -10.87
N CYS A 17 5.76 -0.23 -11.22
CA CYS A 17 6.83 -0.90 -10.52
C CYS A 17 7.25 -0.17 -9.23
N VAL A 18 6.29 0.03 -8.34
CA VAL A 18 6.50 0.76 -7.10
C VAL A 18 6.11 -0.09 -5.90
N ASN A 19 6.86 0.10 -4.82
CA ASN A 19 6.48 -0.37 -3.50
C ASN A 19 5.70 0.74 -2.81
N GLY A 20 4.62 0.38 -2.11
CA GLY A 20 3.72 1.37 -1.53
C GLY A 20 3.03 0.88 -0.28
N SER A 21 2.59 1.83 0.53
CA SER A 21 1.67 1.63 1.63
C SER A 21 0.59 2.69 1.55
N LEU A 22 -0.67 2.26 1.67
CA LEU A 22 -1.85 3.11 1.69
C LEU A 22 -2.68 2.75 2.91
N ASN A 23 -3.01 3.73 3.72
CA ASN A 23 -3.82 3.56 4.91
C ASN A 23 -5.04 4.49 4.86
N MET A 24 -6.23 3.90 4.78
CA MET A 24 -7.53 4.57 4.73
C MET A 24 -8.30 4.37 6.05
N GLY A 25 -7.61 4.11 7.16
CA GLY A 25 -8.21 3.90 8.48
C GLY A 25 -8.83 2.51 8.64
N THR A 26 -9.86 2.19 7.85
CA THR A 26 -10.54 0.87 7.88
C THR A 26 -9.78 -0.19 7.12
N VAL A 27 -9.11 0.21 6.04
CA VAL A 27 -8.32 -0.65 5.16
C VAL A 27 -6.90 -0.10 5.07
N LYS A 28 -5.92 -1.00 5.21
CA LYS A 28 -4.51 -0.73 4.91
C LYS A 28 -4.02 -1.72 3.87
N VAL A 29 -3.41 -1.20 2.80
CA VAL A 29 -2.83 -1.98 1.72
C VAL A 29 -1.33 -1.71 1.67
N THR A 30 -0.53 -2.77 1.67
CA THR A 30 0.89 -2.71 1.39
C THR A 30 1.20 -3.51 0.14
N THR A 31 2.07 -2.98 -0.71
CA THR A 31 2.42 -3.59 -1.99
C THR A 31 3.93 -3.73 -2.09
N ASN A 32 4.38 -4.96 -2.33
CA ASN A 32 5.75 -5.28 -2.70
C ASN A 32 5.74 -5.75 -4.15
N THR A 33 6.41 -5.02 -5.02
CA THR A 33 6.43 -5.24 -6.46
C THR A 33 7.86 -5.50 -6.92
N LYS A 34 8.01 -6.46 -7.82
CA LYS A 34 9.25 -6.70 -8.55
C LYS A 34 8.91 -6.79 -10.03
N CYS A 35 9.57 -5.96 -10.82
CA CYS A 35 9.40 -5.97 -12.27
C CYS A 35 10.67 -6.39 -12.95
N CYS A 36 10.50 -6.82 -14.17
CA CYS A 36 11.53 -7.39 -15.00
C CYS A 36 11.06 -7.32 -16.46
N SER A 37 12.00 -7.40 -17.40
CA SER A 37 11.78 -7.09 -18.81
C SER A 37 11.88 -8.29 -19.74
N THR A 38 12.16 -9.49 -19.21
CA THR A 38 12.32 -10.72 -20.00
C THR A 38 11.10 -11.62 -19.84
N ASP A 39 10.91 -12.54 -20.77
CA ASP A 39 9.80 -13.49 -20.70
C ASP A 39 9.86 -14.33 -19.41
N LEU A 40 8.69 -14.53 -18.78
CA LEU A 40 8.51 -15.37 -17.59
C LEU A 40 9.44 -15.02 -16.41
N CYS A 41 9.83 -13.76 -16.27
CA CYS A 41 10.77 -13.32 -15.24
C CYS A 41 10.15 -13.13 -13.84
N ASN A 42 8.82 -13.08 -13.75
CA ASN A 42 8.05 -12.79 -12.54
C ASN A 42 7.64 -14.05 -11.75
N THR A 43 8.44 -15.11 -11.82
CA THR A 43 8.18 -16.41 -11.15
C THR A 43 8.37 -16.39 -9.64
N GLN A 44 9.04 -15.36 -9.10
CA GLN A 44 9.36 -15.29 -7.68
C GLN A 44 8.18 -14.75 -6.86
N LYS A 45 7.82 -15.48 -5.80
CA LYS A 45 6.91 -14.98 -4.78
C LYS A 45 7.65 -13.97 -3.89
N LEU A 46 7.15 -12.75 -3.85
CA LEU A 46 7.68 -11.71 -2.97
C LEU A 46 7.17 -11.92 -1.54
N PRO A 47 8.03 -11.68 -0.52
CA PRO A 47 7.59 -11.66 0.86
C PRO A 47 6.74 -10.42 1.12
N GLU A 48 5.94 -10.50 2.18
CA GLU A 48 5.25 -9.33 2.70
C GLU A 48 6.24 -8.31 3.25
N LEU A 49 5.94 -7.02 3.06
CA LEU A 49 6.73 -5.95 3.67
C LEU A 49 6.53 -5.94 5.19
N PRO A 50 7.61 -5.76 5.97
CA PRO A 50 7.49 -5.66 7.42
C PRO A 50 6.66 -4.43 7.81
N GLN A 51 5.86 -4.58 8.85
CA GLN A 51 5.13 -3.46 9.43
C GLN A 51 6.11 -2.38 9.90
N GLN A 52 5.85 -1.16 9.48
CA GLN A 52 6.67 0.00 9.83
C GLN A 52 6.09 0.71 11.05
N PRO A 53 6.92 1.31 11.91
CA PRO A 53 6.45 2.10 13.04
C PRO A 53 5.72 3.37 12.56
N PRO A 54 4.91 3.99 13.43
CA PRO A 54 4.35 5.32 13.16
C PRO A 54 5.45 6.34 12.84
N ASN A 55 5.20 7.19 11.84
CA ASN A 55 6.16 8.21 11.40
C ASN A 55 5.86 9.62 11.95
N GLY A 56 4.89 9.73 12.87
CA GLY A 56 4.49 11.00 13.50
C GLY A 56 3.54 11.86 12.67
N ARG A 57 3.21 11.48 11.43
CA ARG A 57 2.17 12.14 10.63
C ARG A 57 0.81 11.49 10.87
N SER A 58 -0.23 12.28 10.69
CA SER A 58 -1.61 11.80 10.71
C SER A 58 -2.37 12.40 9.52
N CYS A 59 -3.29 11.62 8.95
CA CYS A 59 -4.16 12.05 7.86
C CYS A 59 -5.63 11.87 8.26
N TYR A 60 -6.51 12.67 7.67
CA TYR A 60 -7.95 12.46 7.80
C TYR A 60 -8.37 11.19 7.08
N THR A 61 -9.39 10.54 7.62
CA THR A 61 -10.02 9.35 7.03
C THR A 61 -11.52 9.48 7.06
N CYS A 62 -12.16 8.94 6.03
CA CYS A 62 -13.60 8.92 5.90
C CYS A 62 -14.14 7.53 6.25
N SER A 63 -15.17 7.50 7.08
CA SER A 63 -16.01 6.32 7.33
C SER A 63 -17.41 6.70 6.89
N ASP A 64 -17.93 5.98 5.88
CA ASP A 64 -19.17 6.31 5.19
C ASP A 64 -19.15 7.75 4.65
N SER A 65 -19.90 8.67 5.26
CA SER A 65 -19.95 10.10 4.91
C SER A 65 -19.19 11.01 5.89
N SER A 66 -18.63 10.47 6.98
CA SER A 66 -17.93 11.25 8.00
C SER A 66 -16.42 11.19 7.80
N CYS A 67 -15.81 12.34 7.50
CA CYS A 67 -14.36 12.49 7.29
C CYS A 67 -13.61 13.13 8.47
N SER A 68 -14.20 13.10 9.67
CA SER A 68 -13.58 13.68 10.87
C SER A 68 -12.57 12.75 11.55
N GLY A 69 -12.51 11.49 11.14
CA GLY A 69 -11.56 10.52 11.69
C GLY A 69 -10.13 10.86 11.28
N THR A 70 -9.17 10.40 12.07
CA THR A 70 -7.73 10.50 11.74
C THR A 70 -7.08 9.14 11.82
N VAL A 71 -6.10 8.89 10.96
CA VAL A 71 -5.25 7.71 11.00
C VAL A 71 -3.79 8.13 11.10
N SER A 72 -3.04 7.44 11.97
CA SER A 72 -1.60 7.62 12.08
C SER A 72 -0.88 6.96 10.91
N CYS A 73 -0.03 7.72 10.24
CA CYS A 73 0.81 7.25 9.16
C CYS A 73 2.01 6.45 9.69
N THR A 74 2.49 5.51 8.90
CA THR A 74 3.59 4.59 9.23
C THR A 74 4.64 4.59 8.13
N GLY A 75 5.90 4.39 8.51
CA GLY A 75 7.01 4.27 7.56
C GLY A 75 7.02 5.36 6.48
N ASN A 76 6.87 4.95 5.21
CA ASN A 76 6.92 5.81 4.03
C ASN A 76 5.58 6.45 3.63
N GLU A 77 4.53 6.34 4.44
CA GLU A 77 3.26 7.07 4.28
C GLU A 77 3.49 8.56 4.58
N THR A 78 4.03 9.30 3.61
CA THR A 78 4.47 10.70 3.80
C THR A 78 3.48 11.75 3.33
N ARG A 79 2.38 11.35 2.67
CA ARG A 79 1.39 12.26 2.08
C ARG A 79 -0.02 11.77 2.38
N CYS A 80 -0.94 12.69 2.59
CA CYS A 80 -2.37 12.39 2.66
C CYS A 80 -2.96 12.39 1.24
N ILE A 81 -3.91 11.49 1.00
CA ILE A 81 -4.63 11.39 -0.27
C ILE A 81 -6.06 11.87 -0.02
N ASN A 82 -6.59 12.63 -0.97
CA ASN A 82 -7.99 13.01 -1.00
C ASN A 82 -8.58 12.53 -2.34
N ALA A 83 -9.77 11.94 -2.29
CA ALA A 83 -10.53 11.53 -3.46
C ALA A 83 -11.91 12.22 -3.38
N THR A 84 -12.32 12.84 -4.48
CA THR A 84 -13.60 13.53 -4.64
C THR A 84 -14.59 12.68 -5.39
#